data_AF-A0A527EBE3-F1
#
_entry.id   AF-A0A527EBE3-F1
#
_cell.length_a   1.000
_cell.length_b   1.000
_cell.length_c   1.000
_cell.angle_alpha   90.00
_cell.angle_beta   90.00
_cell.angle_gamma   90.00
#
_symmetry.space_group_name_H-M   'P 1'
#
loop_
_entity.id
_entity.type
_entity.pdbx_description
1 polymer ?
#
loop_
_entity_poly.entity_id
_entity_poly.type
_entity_poly.pdbx_seq_one_letter_code
_entity_poly.pdbx_strand_id
1 'polypeptide(L)'
;MPDLTARDARLHAFRSDLADARLKGEVAADRFVAGRPARITASVADMRKAPRPDAGINTQLLFGDDVLVFEVAEGWAWVQAERDGYVGYVADTMLVGRDLAPTHIVCVPRTFLYPGPDLRFPIAGQLSMGSTVTVTDAAETRGTHYAVLSSGEALIAGHLRSIGEAASDYVAVAETFLGTPYLWGGTSGFGIDCSGLVQLAMRMAGRNVLRDSD
;
A
#
# COMPACT_ATOMS: atom_id res chain seq x y z
N MET A 1 33.77 14.53 11.24
CA MET A 1 33.08 13.89 10.11
C MET A 1 31.61 13.88 10.44
N PRO A 2 30.69 14.24 9.52
CA PRO A 2 29.27 14.03 9.78
C PRO A 2 29.07 12.55 10.11
N ASP A 3 28.31 12.28 11.16
CA ASP A 3 27.97 10.91 11.56
C ASP A 3 27.23 10.25 10.39
N LEU A 4 27.90 9.31 9.71
CA LEU A 4 27.42 8.61 8.50
C LEU A 4 26.26 7.65 8.81
N THR A 5 25.44 7.95 9.81
CA THR A 5 24.37 7.12 10.37
C THR A 5 23.16 7.94 10.82
N ALA A 6 23.16 9.26 10.61
CA ALA A 6 22.07 10.16 11.07
C ALA A 6 20.74 10.03 10.30
N ARG A 7 20.53 8.97 9.51
CA ARG A 7 19.30 8.75 8.76
C ARG A 7 18.33 7.86 9.53
N ASP A 8 17.05 8.21 9.51
CA ASP A 8 16.00 7.35 10.05
C ASP A 8 15.87 6.09 9.18
N ALA A 9 16.18 4.92 9.74
CA ALA A 9 16.09 3.63 9.08
C ALA A 9 14.63 3.21 8.78
N ARG A 10 13.62 3.87 9.37
CA ARG A 10 12.22 3.73 8.98
C ARG A 10 11.94 4.32 7.61
N LEU A 11 12.68 5.36 7.22
CA LEU A 11 12.43 6.15 6.00
C LEU A 11 13.52 5.97 4.94
N HIS A 12 14.61 5.28 5.28
CA HIS A 12 15.72 5.03 4.38
C HIS A 12 16.12 3.57 4.48
N ALA A 13 16.15 2.88 3.35
CA ALA A 13 16.46 1.45 3.31
C ALA A 13 17.94 1.19 3.56
N PHE A 14 18.32 1.10 4.84
CA PHE A 14 19.64 0.62 5.25
C PHE A 14 19.58 -0.26 6.52
N ARG A 15 20.48 -1.23 6.54
CA ARG A 15 20.87 -2.12 7.65
C ARG A 15 22.40 -2.19 7.63
N SER A 16 23.04 -2.76 8.66
CA SER A 16 24.49 -2.92 8.68
C SER A 16 25.04 -3.77 7.52
N ASP A 17 24.28 -4.76 7.06
CA ASP A 17 24.70 -5.68 6.00
C ASP A 17 24.26 -5.24 4.59
N LEU A 18 23.20 -4.43 4.48
CA LEU A 18 22.58 -4.07 3.21
C LEU A 18 22.00 -2.67 3.24
N ALA A 19 22.33 -1.86 2.24
CA ALA A 19 21.68 -0.58 2.00
C ALA A 19 21.26 -0.41 0.53
N ASP A 20 20.32 0.49 0.33
CA ASP A 20 20.02 1.04 -0.98
C ASP A 20 21.25 1.75 -1.57
N ALA A 21 21.55 1.45 -2.84
CA ALA A 21 22.62 2.09 -3.61
C ALA A 21 22.55 3.62 -3.62
N ARG A 22 21.37 4.22 -3.48
CA ARG A 22 21.17 5.68 -3.36
C ARG A 22 21.80 6.28 -2.10
N LEU A 23 22.06 5.47 -1.07
CA LEU A 23 22.62 5.90 0.21
C LEU A 23 24.16 5.73 0.28
N LYS A 24 24.81 5.37 -0.83
CA LYS A 24 26.25 5.11 -0.84
C LYS A 24 27.03 6.37 -0.48
N GLY A 25 27.86 6.27 0.56
CA GLY A 25 28.62 7.41 1.10
C GLY A 25 27.84 8.25 2.11
N GLU A 26 26.57 7.92 2.37
CA GLU A 26 25.73 8.57 3.39
C GLU A 26 25.49 7.66 4.58
N VAL A 27 25.44 6.34 4.35
CA VAL A 27 25.30 5.30 5.38
C VAL A 27 26.43 4.27 5.31
N ALA A 28 26.70 3.58 6.43
CA ALA A 28 27.59 2.42 6.46
C ALA A 28 26.79 1.12 6.27
N ALA A 29 27.18 0.31 5.28
CA ALA A 29 26.66 -1.03 5.05
C ALA A 29 27.68 -1.91 4.31
N ASP A 30 27.64 -3.23 4.52
CA ASP A 30 28.57 -4.17 3.85
C ASP A 30 28.39 -4.18 2.33
N ARG A 31 27.14 -4.05 1.84
CA ARG A 31 26.82 -3.95 0.41
C ARG A 31 25.70 -2.97 0.12
N PHE A 32 25.73 -2.47 -1.11
CA PHE A 32 24.77 -1.51 -1.66
C PHE A 32 24.10 -2.10 -2.90
N VAL A 33 22.77 -2.11 -2.95
CA VAL A 33 22.00 -2.69 -4.07
C VAL A 33 20.94 -1.72 -4.59
N ALA A 34 20.63 -1.80 -5.88
CA ALA A 34 19.47 -1.10 -6.43
C ALA A 34 18.20 -1.86 -6.04
N GLY A 35 17.20 -1.14 -5.52
CA GLY A 35 15.89 -1.72 -5.23
C GLY A 35 15.19 -2.17 -6.52
N ARG A 36 14.71 -3.42 -6.56
CA ARG A 36 13.93 -3.94 -7.66
C ARG A 36 12.47 -3.50 -7.52
N PRO A 37 11.87 -2.87 -8.55
CA PRO A 37 10.46 -2.53 -8.52
C PRO A 37 9.51 -3.72 -8.34
N ALA A 38 8.49 -3.56 -7.51
CA ALA A 38 7.41 -4.51 -7.32
C ALA A 38 6.13 -3.81 -6.85
N ARG A 39 5.02 -4.56 -6.78
CA ARG A 39 3.72 -4.10 -6.30
C ARG A 39 3.09 -5.10 -5.35
N ILE A 40 2.35 -4.57 -4.38
CA ILE A 40 1.58 -5.36 -3.42
C ILE A 40 0.32 -5.94 -4.07
N THR A 41 0.15 -7.26 -3.98
CA THR A 41 -1.05 -7.98 -4.46
C THR A 41 -2.00 -8.42 -3.35
N ALA A 42 -1.62 -8.28 -2.08
CA ALA A 42 -2.53 -8.53 -0.97
C ALA A 42 -3.48 -7.35 -0.77
N SER A 43 -4.71 -7.61 -0.32
CA SER A 43 -5.68 -6.57 0.07
C SER A 43 -5.06 -5.57 1.06
N VAL A 44 -4.44 -6.14 2.10
CA VAL A 44 -3.66 -5.45 3.12
C VAL A 44 -2.44 -6.32 3.42
N ALA A 45 -1.25 -5.75 3.31
CA ALA A 45 0.00 -6.40 3.66
C ALA A 45 0.58 -5.74 4.91
N ASP A 46 0.72 -6.50 5.99
CA ASP A 46 1.40 -6.03 7.20
C ASP A 46 2.90 -5.85 6.91
N MET A 47 3.39 -4.61 7.02
CA MET A 47 4.81 -4.32 6.99
C MET A 47 5.38 -4.41 8.40
N ARG A 48 6.20 -5.44 8.61
CA ARG A 48 6.73 -5.83 9.92
C ARG A 48 8.13 -5.29 10.14
N LYS A 49 8.50 -5.18 11.43
CA LYS A 49 9.84 -4.76 11.87
C LYS A 49 10.94 -5.79 11.57
N ALA A 50 10.59 -7.08 11.51
CA ALA A 50 11.53 -8.18 11.30
C ALA A 50 10.88 -9.29 10.43
N PRO A 51 11.68 -10.13 9.76
CA PRO A 51 11.20 -11.19 8.87
C PRO A 51 10.68 -12.41 9.65
N ARG A 52 9.64 -12.21 10.44
CA ARG A 52 8.96 -13.29 11.20
C ARG A 52 7.49 -12.93 11.45
N PRO A 53 6.58 -13.91 11.47
CA PRO A 53 5.14 -13.65 11.51
C PRO A 53 4.65 -13.03 12.82
N ASP A 54 5.40 -13.21 13.91
CA ASP A 54 5.12 -12.66 15.25
C ASP A 54 5.80 -11.30 15.49
N ALA A 55 6.57 -10.78 14.53
CA ALA A 55 7.15 -9.44 14.64
C ALA A 55 6.05 -8.36 14.61
N GLY A 56 6.23 -7.31 15.41
CA GLY A 56 5.34 -6.16 15.42
C GLY A 56 5.16 -5.54 14.03
N ILE A 57 3.93 -5.09 13.78
CA ILE A 57 3.53 -4.37 12.58
C ILE A 57 3.93 -2.90 12.78
N ASN A 58 4.70 -2.34 11.86
CA ASN A 58 5.05 -0.92 11.86
C ASN A 58 4.00 -0.12 11.08
N THR A 59 3.57 -0.65 9.93
CA THR A 59 2.57 -0.03 9.05
C THR A 59 1.92 -1.11 8.18
N GLN A 60 0.95 -0.75 7.35
CA GLN A 60 0.35 -1.63 6.35
C GLN A 60 0.53 -1.05 4.94
N LEU A 61 0.71 -1.91 3.95
CA LEU A 61 0.59 -1.58 2.54
C LEU A 61 -0.76 -2.07 2.01
N LEU A 62 -1.29 -1.39 1.01
CA LEU A 62 -2.55 -1.73 0.37
C LEU A 62 -2.32 -2.35 -0.99
N PHE A 63 -3.31 -3.09 -1.49
CA PHE A 63 -3.30 -3.61 -2.85
C PHE A 63 -2.96 -2.49 -3.85
N GLY A 64 -1.99 -2.75 -4.72
CA GLY A 64 -1.55 -1.78 -5.71
C GLY A 64 -0.54 -0.76 -5.23
N ASP A 65 -0.14 -0.76 -3.95
CA ASP A 65 1.01 0.05 -3.53
C ASP A 65 2.30 -0.46 -4.17
N ASP A 66 3.07 0.47 -4.72
CA ASP A 66 4.37 0.21 -5.31
C ASP A 66 5.48 0.25 -4.25
N VAL A 67 6.44 -0.65 -4.40
CA VAL A 67 7.58 -0.79 -3.50
C VAL A 67 8.88 -1.04 -4.27
N LEU A 68 9.99 -0.75 -3.62
CA LEU A 68 11.32 -1.21 -4.01
C LEU A 68 11.73 -2.37 -3.11
N VAL A 69 12.11 -3.50 -3.71
CA VAL A 69 12.55 -4.71 -3.02
C VAL A 69 14.08 -4.78 -3.04
N PHE A 70 14.70 -4.86 -1.86
CA PHE A 70 16.17 -4.89 -1.73
C PHE A 70 16.70 -6.29 -1.45
N GLU A 71 15.89 -7.14 -0.82
CA GLU A 71 16.24 -8.51 -0.49
C GLU A 71 15.00 -9.38 -0.44
N VAL A 72 15.13 -10.63 -0.89
CA VAL A 72 14.16 -11.70 -0.62
C VAL A 72 14.94 -12.85 -0.01
N ALA A 73 14.55 -13.26 1.20
CA ALA A 73 15.17 -14.36 1.93
C ALA A 73 14.13 -15.03 2.84
N GLU A 74 14.12 -16.36 2.86
CA GLU A 74 13.32 -17.17 3.78
C GLU A 74 11.81 -16.80 3.81
N GLY A 75 11.23 -16.48 2.64
CA GLY A 75 9.80 -16.13 2.51
C GLY A 75 9.46 -14.67 2.85
N TRP A 76 10.47 -13.84 3.10
CA TRP A 76 10.30 -12.42 3.39
C TRP A 76 11.00 -11.55 2.36
N ALA A 77 10.39 -10.42 2.06
CA ALA A 77 10.98 -9.35 1.28
C ALA A 77 11.23 -8.13 2.17
N TRP A 78 12.46 -7.63 2.16
CA TRP A 78 12.78 -6.33 2.76
C TRP A 78 12.59 -5.24 1.72
N VAL A 79 11.65 -4.33 1.99
CA VAL A 79 11.12 -3.39 1.00
C VAL A 79 11.08 -1.96 1.54
N GLN A 80 11.06 -1.01 0.61
CA GLN A 80 10.70 0.38 0.87
C GLN A 80 9.45 0.74 0.08
N ALA A 81 8.45 1.30 0.75
CA ALA A 81 7.23 1.80 0.12
C ALA A 81 7.53 3.08 -0.67
N GLU A 82 7.08 3.15 -1.93
CA GLU A 82 7.30 4.36 -2.74
C GLU A 82 6.36 5.51 -2.33
N ARG A 83 5.23 5.21 -1.69
CA ARG A 83 4.22 6.23 -1.32
C ARG A 83 4.69 7.19 -0.21
N ASP A 84 5.46 6.68 0.75
CA ASP A 84 5.83 7.40 1.99
C ASP A 84 7.26 7.11 2.45
N GLY A 85 8.01 6.29 1.71
CA GLY A 85 9.40 5.94 2.03
C GLY A 85 9.56 4.92 3.14
N TYR A 86 8.47 4.37 3.70
CA TYR A 86 8.54 3.50 4.86
C TYR A 86 9.22 2.15 4.54
N VAL A 87 10.08 1.69 5.44
CA VAL A 87 10.91 0.49 5.26
C VAL A 87 10.49 -0.61 6.23
N GLY A 88 10.42 -1.85 5.73
CA GLY A 88 10.13 -3.01 6.56
C GLY A 88 10.04 -4.31 5.78
N TYR A 89 9.46 -5.32 6.41
CA TYR A 89 9.37 -6.67 5.86
C TYR A 89 7.93 -7.04 5.52
N VAL A 90 7.71 -7.60 4.34
CA VAL A 90 6.44 -8.22 3.93
C VAL A 90 6.69 -9.66 3.50
N ALA A 91 5.66 -10.50 3.46
CA ALA A 91 5.78 -11.83 2.87
C ALA A 91 6.08 -11.69 1.36
N ASP A 92 7.04 -12.44 0.85
CA ASP A 92 7.46 -12.34 -0.56
C ASP A 92 6.34 -12.74 -1.53
N THR A 93 5.46 -13.64 -1.11
CA THR A 93 4.24 -14.06 -1.83
C THR A 93 3.23 -12.93 -2.05
N MET A 94 3.38 -11.78 -1.38
CA MET A 94 2.51 -10.61 -1.55
C MET A 94 3.02 -9.64 -2.65
N LEU A 95 4.07 -10.00 -3.38
CA LEU A 95 4.71 -9.14 -4.38
C LEU A 95 4.58 -9.69 -5.80
N VAL A 96 4.29 -8.78 -6.73
CA VAL A 96 4.28 -9.06 -8.17
C VAL A 96 5.11 -8.00 -8.92
N GLY A 97 5.49 -8.29 -10.18
CA GLY A 97 6.00 -7.28 -11.10
C GLY A 97 4.97 -6.16 -11.32
N ARG A 98 5.42 -4.94 -11.60
CA ARG A 98 4.54 -3.77 -11.75
C ARG A 98 4.37 -3.29 -13.19
N ASP A 99 4.22 -4.24 -14.12
CA ASP A 99 4.24 -3.98 -15.58
C ASP A 99 3.09 -3.08 -16.07
N LEU A 100 1.94 -3.14 -15.39
CA LEU A 100 0.79 -2.29 -15.70
C LEU A 100 0.68 -1.17 -14.67
N ALA A 101 0.58 0.08 -15.12
CA ALA A 101 0.34 1.20 -14.20
C ALA A 101 -1.10 1.16 -13.67
N PRO A 102 -1.34 1.50 -12.38
CA PRO A 102 -2.69 1.67 -11.87
C PRO A 102 -3.34 2.88 -12.56
N THR A 103 -4.65 2.81 -12.72
CA THR A 103 -5.45 3.86 -13.39
C THR A 103 -6.46 4.48 -12.42
N HIS A 104 -6.88 3.72 -11.42
CA HIS A 104 -7.91 4.11 -10.46
C HIS A 104 -7.47 3.78 -9.03
N ILE A 105 -8.12 4.44 -8.08
CA ILE A 105 -7.94 4.23 -6.64
C ILE A 105 -9.30 4.02 -5.99
N VAL A 106 -9.38 3.09 -5.05
CA VAL A 106 -10.59 2.84 -4.24
C VAL A 106 -10.85 4.04 -3.34
N CYS A 107 -12.05 4.62 -3.47
CA CYS A 107 -12.45 5.85 -2.79
C CYS A 107 -13.53 5.66 -1.72
N VAL A 108 -13.92 4.42 -1.44
CA VAL A 108 -14.82 4.03 -0.34
C VAL A 108 -14.06 3.22 0.72
N PRO A 109 -14.47 3.22 2.01
CA PRO A 109 -13.70 2.57 3.07
C PRO A 109 -13.33 1.11 2.79
N ARG A 110 -14.29 0.35 2.24
CA ARG A 110 -14.20 -1.07 1.92
C ARG A 110 -15.03 -1.38 0.68
N THR A 111 -14.54 -2.29 -0.14
CA THR A 111 -15.24 -2.77 -1.35
C THR A 111 -14.91 -4.23 -1.63
N PHE A 112 -15.65 -4.84 -2.56
CA PHE A 112 -15.48 -6.25 -2.95
C PHE A 112 -14.98 -6.38 -4.38
N LEU A 113 -14.14 -7.39 -4.58
CA LEU A 113 -13.76 -7.90 -5.89
C LEU A 113 -14.69 -9.04 -6.26
N TYR A 114 -15.19 -9.03 -7.49
CA TYR A 114 -16.00 -10.10 -8.07
C TYR A 114 -15.23 -10.75 -9.22
N PRO A 115 -15.39 -12.06 -9.47
CA PRO A 115 -14.73 -12.75 -10.59
C PRO A 115 -15.23 -12.30 -11.98
N GLY A 116 -16.21 -11.41 -12.03
CA GLY A 116 -16.75 -10.77 -13.23
C GLY A 116 -17.77 -9.68 -12.84
N PRO A 117 -18.36 -8.97 -13.80
CA PRO A 117 -19.20 -7.80 -13.54
C PRO A 117 -20.61 -8.19 -13.06
N ASP A 118 -20.72 -8.95 -11.97
CA ASP A 118 -21.99 -9.32 -11.35
C ASP A 118 -21.82 -9.50 -9.83
N LEU A 119 -22.45 -8.63 -9.05
CA LEU A 119 -22.44 -8.67 -7.59
C LEU A 119 -23.08 -9.92 -6.97
N ARG A 120 -23.74 -10.77 -7.77
CA ARG A 120 -24.29 -12.07 -7.33
C ARG A 120 -23.25 -13.18 -7.33
N PHE A 121 -22.08 -12.98 -7.92
CA PHE A 121 -21.00 -13.96 -7.81
C PHE A 121 -20.45 -13.99 -6.37
N PRO A 122 -19.96 -15.16 -5.91
CA PRO A 122 -19.15 -15.21 -4.70
C PRO A 122 -17.98 -14.23 -4.82
N ILE A 123 -17.74 -13.44 -3.77
CA ILE A 123 -16.64 -12.47 -3.77
C ILE A 123 -15.30 -13.20 -3.99
N ALA A 124 -14.46 -12.64 -4.85
CA ALA A 124 -13.09 -13.10 -5.07
C ALA A 124 -12.12 -12.49 -4.04
N GLY A 125 -12.49 -11.33 -3.47
CA GLY A 125 -11.69 -10.64 -2.48
C GLY A 125 -12.34 -9.35 -2.00
N GLN A 126 -11.58 -8.58 -1.24
CA GLN A 126 -11.98 -7.29 -0.72
C GLN A 126 -10.82 -6.31 -0.82
N LEU A 127 -11.11 -5.03 -1.02
CA LEU A 127 -10.11 -3.96 -1.05
C LEU A 127 -10.51 -2.85 -0.08
N SER A 128 -9.53 -2.09 0.38
CA SER A 128 -9.76 -0.90 1.21
C SER A 128 -9.48 0.38 0.44
N MET A 129 -10.07 1.50 0.89
CA MET A 129 -9.73 2.84 0.41
C MET A 129 -8.22 3.02 0.31
N GLY A 130 -7.75 3.62 -0.78
CA GLY A 130 -6.32 3.80 -1.03
C GLY A 130 -5.69 2.69 -1.87
N SER A 131 -6.34 1.52 -1.99
CA SER A 131 -5.92 0.47 -2.92
C SER A 131 -5.99 0.99 -4.36
N THR A 132 -4.98 0.69 -5.18
CA THR A 132 -4.95 1.10 -6.59
C THR A 132 -5.13 -0.08 -7.53
N VAL A 133 -5.82 0.14 -8.66
CA VAL A 133 -6.18 -0.91 -9.61
C VAL A 133 -5.97 -0.43 -11.06
N THR A 134 -5.72 -1.38 -11.97
CA THR A 134 -5.68 -1.14 -13.41
C THR A 134 -7.01 -1.57 -14.03
N VAL A 135 -7.84 -0.60 -14.37
CA VAL A 135 -9.11 -0.81 -15.08
C VAL A 135 -8.83 -0.85 -16.57
N THR A 136 -9.32 -1.89 -17.24
CA THR A 136 -9.12 -2.12 -18.68
C THR A 136 -10.41 -2.05 -19.49
N ASP A 137 -11.56 -2.23 -18.84
CA ASP A 137 -12.86 -2.20 -19.49
C ASP A 137 -13.97 -1.78 -18.50
N ALA A 138 -15.16 -1.52 -19.03
CA ALA A 138 -16.36 -1.20 -18.26
C ALA A 138 -17.52 -2.09 -18.70
N ALA A 139 -18.37 -2.48 -17.75
CA ALA A 139 -19.54 -3.30 -18.02
C ALA A 139 -20.75 -2.81 -17.23
N GLU A 140 -21.95 -3.13 -17.72
CA GLU A 140 -23.19 -2.91 -16.98
C GLU A 140 -23.97 -4.22 -16.87
N THR A 141 -24.29 -4.60 -15.64
CA THR A 141 -25.11 -5.78 -15.36
C THR A 141 -26.23 -5.38 -14.42
N ARG A 142 -27.48 -5.52 -14.89
CA ARG A 142 -28.70 -5.21 -14.12
C ARG A 142 -28.69 -3.79 -13.52
N GLY A 143 -28.26 -2.80 -14.31
CA GLY A 143 -28.24 -1.39 -13.88
C GLY A 143 -27.10 -1.02 -12.92
N THR A 144 -26.16 -1.94 -12.64
CA THR A 144 -24.93 -1.63 -11.89
C THR A 144 -23.77 -1.51 -12.87
N HIS A 145 -23.04 -0.40 -12.79
CA HIS A 145 -21.82 -0.18 -13.55
C HIS A 145 -20.61 -0.80 -12.84
N TYR A 146 -19.80 -1.51 -13.60
CA TYR A 146 -18.59 -2.18 -13.14
C TYR A 146 -17.36 -1.67 -13.88
N ALA A 147 -16.26 -1.55 -13.16
CA ALA A 147 -14.93 -1.44 -13.71
C ALA A 147 -14.30 -2.84 -13.75
N VAL A 148 -13.89 -3.29 -14.94
CA VAL A 148 -13.23 -4.57 -15.15
C VAL A 148 -11.72 -4.35 -15.10
N LEU A 149 -11.05 -5.13 -14.28
CA LEU A 149 -9.61 -5.06 -14.06
C LEU A 149 -8.83 -5.86 -15.10
N SER A 150 -7.54 -5.58 -15.21
CA SER A 150 -6.62 -6.38 -16.04
C SER A 150 -6.55 -7.87 -15.65
N SER A 151 -6.97 -8.24 -14.43
CA SER A 151 -7.09 -9.63 -13.98
C SER A 151 -8.36 -10.33 -14.48
N GLY A 152 -9.31 -9.60 -15.05
CA GLY A 152 -10.66 -10.08 -15.38
C GLY A 152 -11.67 -9.94 -14.23
N GLU A 153 -11.21 -9.64 -13.01
CA GLU A 153 -12.08 -9.31 -11.88
C GLU A 153 -12.79 -7.97 -12.09
N ALA A 154 -13.84 -7.71 -11.32
CA ALA A 154 -14.60 -6.47 -11.41
C ALA A 154 -14.88 -5.86 -10.03
N LEU A 155 -14.97 -4.52 -10.01
CA LEU A 155 -15.49 -3.73 -8.90
C LEU A 155 -16.69 -2.90 -9.36
N ILE A 156 -17.53 -2.48 -8.41
CA ILE A 156 -18.53 -1.45 -8.68
C ILE A 156 -17.81 -0.15 -9.02
N ALA A 157 -18.11 0.43 -10.19
CA ALA A 157 -17.38 1.58 -10.72
C ALA A 157 -17.44 2.80 -9.80
N GLY A 158 -18.56 3.02 -9.12
CA GLY A 158 -18.74 4.13 -8.16
C GLY A 158 -17.90 4.02 -6.88
N HIS A 159 -17.18 2.90 -6.67
CA HIS A 159 -16.22 2.74 -5.58
C HIS A 159 -14.80 3.18 -5.94
N LEU A 160 -14.60 3.59 -7.20
CA LEU A 160 -13.33 3.99 -7.76
C LEU A 160 -13.37 5.48 -8.16
N ARG A 161 -12.19 6.08 -8.18
CA ARG A 161 -11.94 7.36 -8.85
C ARG A 161 -10.66 7.27 -9.67
N SER A 162 -10.49 8.13 -10.65
CA SER A 162 -9.26 8.14 -11.47
C SER A 162 -8.06 8.54 -10.61
N ILE A 163 -6.88 7.98 -10.88
CA ILE A 163 -5.65 8.48 -10.26
C ILE A 163 -5.41 9.92 -10.73
N GLY A 164 -5.04 10.79 -9.80
CA GLY A 164 -4.95 12.24 -10.01
C GLY A 164 -6.17 13.01 -9.51
N GLU A 165 -7.32 12.35 -9.35
CA GLU A 165 -8.47 12.95 -8.67
C GLU A 165 -8.28 12.88 -7.15
N ALA A 166 -8.62 13.97 -6.47
CA ALA A 166 -8.48 14.12 -5.03
C ALA A 166 -9.84 14.46 -4.39
N ALA A 167 -10.06 13.97 -3.18
CA ALA A 167 -11.16 14.45 -2.36
C ALA A 167 -10.89 15.91 -1.98
N SER A 168 -11.91 16.75 -1.97
CA SER A 168 -11.77 18.16 -1.62
C SER A 168 -11.47 18.38 -0.14
N ASP A 169 -11.91 17.46 0.71
CA ASP A 169 -11.79 17.56 2.16
C ASP A 169 -11.32 16.23 2.76
N TYR A 170 -10.16 16.26 3.42
CA TYR A 170 -9.62 15.10 4.13
C TYR A 170 -10.38 14.80 5.42
N VAL A 171 -11.08 15.78 6.03
CA VAL A 171 -11.90 15.55 7.21
C VAL A 171 -13.10 14.68 6.83
N ALA A 172 -13.82 15.04 5.76
CA ALA A 172 -14.89 14.21 5.21
C ALA A 172 -14.42 12.78 4.88
N VAL A 173 -13.20 12.61 4.34
CA VAL A 173 -12.63 11.27 4.14
C VAL A 173 -12.43 10.54 5.47
N ALA A 174 -11.82 11.19 6.47
CA ALA A 174 -11.58 10.60 7.78
C ALA A 174 -12.88 10.18 8.49
N GLU A 175 -13.95 10.97 8.36
CA GLU A 175 -15.27 10.67 8.93
C GLU A 175 -15.89 9.39 8.37
N THR A 176 -15.53 8.96 7.14
CA THR A 176 -15.99 7.68 6.59
C THR A 176 -15.47 6.45 7.35
N PHE A 177 -14.44 6.64 8.19
CA PHE A 177 -13.86 5.59 9.03
C PHE A 177 -14.42 5.56 10.45
N LEU A 178 -15.41 6.40 10.79
CA LEU A 178 -16.06 6.34 12.10
C LEU A 178 -16.55 4.90 12.40
N GLY A 179 -16.19 4.40 13.58
CA GLY A 179 -16.49 3.03 14.02
C GLY A 179 -15.52 1.96 13.50
N THR A 180 -14.51 2.30 12.71
CA THR A 180 -13.43 1.36 12.34
C THR A 180 -12.60 1.02 13.58
N PRO A 181 -12.34 -0.27 13.87
CA PRO A 181 -11.53 -0.67 15.03
C PRO A 181 -10.12 -0.09 14.98
N TYR A 182 -9.59 0.27 16.15
CA TYR A 182 -8.19 0.63 16.29
C TYR A 182 -7.31 -0.60 16.04
N LEU A 183 -6.34 -0.48 15.14
CA LEU A 183 -5.32 -1.49 14.89
C LEU A 183 -3.96 -0.81 14.88
N TRP A 184 -3.07 -1.21 15.78
CA TRP A 184 -1.69 -0.70 15.80
C TRP A 184 -0.99 -1.01 14.48
N GLY A 185 -0.42 0.01 13.83
CA GLY A 185 0.18 -0.10 12.50
C GLY A 185 -0.86 -0.07 11.36
N GLY A 186 -2.15 -0.01 11.67
CA GLY A 186 -3.24 -0.12 10.71
C GLY A 186 -3.38 1.10 9.81
N THR A 187 -3.58 0.88 8.50
CA THR A 187 -3.79 1.94 7.50
C THR A 187 -4.94 1.60 6.54
N SER A 188 -5.97 0.90 7.03
CA SER A 188 -7.06 0.40 6.18
C SER A 188 -8.41 0.50 6.86
N GLY A 189 -9.47 0.35 6.06
CA GLY A 189 -10.84 0.21 6.53
C GLY A 189 -11.10 -1.09 7.31
N PHE A 190 -10.14 -2.00 7.45
CA PHE A 190 -10.28 -3.17 8.32
C PHE A 190 -9.70 -2.94 9.72
N GLY A 191 -8.88 -1.91 9.89
CA GLY A 191 -8.26 -1.51 11.14
C GLY A 191 -7.31 -0.36 10.89
N ILE A 192 -7.40 0.69 11.72
CA ILE A 192 -6.66 1.93 11.51
C ILE A 192 -6.18 2.52 12.83
N ASP A 193 -4.93 2.98 12.89
CA ASP A 193 -4.43 3.73 14.04
C ASP A 193 -4.55 5.25 13.85
N CYS A 194 -4.05 6.01 14.83
CA CYS A 194 -4.15 7.46 14.85
C CYS A 194 -3.51 8.12 13.63
N SER A 195 -2.24 7.82 13.35
CA SER A 195 -1.51 8.44 12.24
C SER A 195 -1.84 7.79 10.90
N GLY A 196 -2.25 6.52 10.86
CA GLY A 196 -2.78 5.85 9.68
C GLY A 196 -4.06 6.49 9.16
N LEU A 197 -4.95 6.95 10.07
CA LEU A 197 -6.16 7.71 9.71
C LEU A 197 -5.80 9.04 9.04
N VAL A 198 -4.91 9.81 9.68
CA VAL A 198 -4.47 11.11 9.15
C VAL A 198 -3.79 10.93 7.80
N GLN A 199 -2.87 9.96 7.70
CA GLN A 199 -2.12 9.71 6.47
C GLN A 199 -3.03 9.29 5.32
N LEU A 200 -3.93 8.32 5.54
CA LEU A 200 -4.85 7.86 4.50
C LEU A 200 -5.80 8.98 4.05
N ALA A 201 -6.38 9.72 4.99
CA ALA A 201 -7.29 10.82 4.67
C ALA A 201 -6.59 11.93 3.86
N MET A 202 -5.38 12.33 4.27
CA MET A 202 -4.56 13.31 3.56
C MET A 202 -4.18 12.80 2.16
N ARG A 203 -3.74 11.54 2.03
CA ARG A 203 -3.41 10.91 0.74
C ARG A 203 -4.61 10.95 -0.20
N MET A 204 -5.80 10.64 0.31
CA MET A 204 -7.02 10.68 -0.48
C MET A 204 -7.44 12.11 -0.87
N ALA A 205 -6.98 13.13 -0.16
CA ALA A 205 -7.11 14.53 -0.53
C ALA A 205 -5.89 15.10 -1.31
N GLY A 206 -5.02 14.22 -1.85
CA GLY A 206 -3.88 14.62 -2.68
C GLY A 206 -2.71 15.21 -1.90
N ARG A 207 -2.62 14.94 -0.59
CA ARG A 207 -1.58 15.47 0.30
C ARG A 207 -0.73 14.32 0.86
N ASN A 208 0.59 14.48 0.81
CA ASN A 208 1.51 13.51 1.38
C ASN A 208 1.98 13.98 2.76
N VAL A 209 1.89 13.09 3.74
CA VAL A 209 2.38 13.27 5.11
C VAL A 209 3.12 12.00 5.54
N LEU A 210 4.01 12.13 6.52
CA LEU A 210 4.73 10.99 7.09
C LEU A 210 3.77 10.03 7.82
N ARG A 211 4.21 8.78 7.98
CA ARG A 211 3.43 7.70 8.58
C ARG A 211 3.30 7.83 10.10
N ASP A 212 4.36 8.27 10.77
CA ASP A 212 4.45 8.32 12.22
C ASP A 212 4.17 9.74 12.73
N SER A 213 3.75 9.84 14.00
CA SER A 213 3.36 11.11 14.63
C SER A 213 4.49 11.83 15.36
N ASP A 214 5.69 11.24 15.42
CA ASP A 214 6.87 11.75 16.13
C ASP A 214 7.78 12.65 15.29
#